data_AF-A0A8J7NVC8-F1
#
_entry.id   AF-A0A8J7NVC8-F1
#
_cell.length_a   1.000
_cell.length_b   1.000
_cell.length_c   1.000
_cell.angle_alpha   90.00
_cell.angle_beta   90.00
_cell.angle_gamma   90.00
#
_symmetry.space_group_name_H-M   'P 1'
#
loop_
_entity.id
_entity.type
_entity.pdbx_description
1 polymer ?
#
loop_
_entity_poly.entity_id
_entity_poly.type
_entity_poly.pdbx_seq_one_letter_code
_entity_poly.pdbx_strand_id
1 'polypeptide(L)'
;MRNWTFLTFYILPILTASSASRQPVHINKEFSTFHSENSEWTFNHLAVDSRNGNVYLGAVNRIYKLSSDLKVQVTHQTGPDEDNPKCYPPRIVQPCHEPLTLTNNINKMLLIDYKENRLLACGSLYQGICKLLRLEDLFKLGEPSHKKEHYLSGVNDSGSVFGVIVSNKDSADKLFIATAVDGKPEYFPTISSRKLTRNSEADGMFAYVFHDEFVASMIKIPSDTFTIIPDFDIYYVYGFSSGNFVYFLTLQPEMTSPTGSATKEQVYTSKLVRLCKEDTAFNSYVEVPIGCMKNGIEYRLLQAAYLSKAGAILARSLGISPDDDVLYTIFSKGQKRRTKSPEESALCVFMLKNINDRIKDRLQSCYKGEGTLDLAWLKVKDIPCSSALLTIDDNFCGLDMNAPLGVSELVRGIPLFSEESDRMTSVIAYVYKNHSLAFIGTRSGKLKKVRLSLSKHGTCLGLARRFHYKEEFCFLSDKSRKKTLRLAVYSGMVKSMVACVNVSNWEKITRA
;
A
#
# COMPACT_ATOMS: atom_id res chain seq x y z
N MET A 1 77.16 -69.12 -3.33
CA MET A 1 76.31 -68.55 -4.40
C MET A 1 74.95 -68.27 -3.77
N ARG A 2 74.78 -67.14 -3.07
CA ARG A 2 74.36 -65.80 -3.54
C ARG A 2 72.83 -65.73 -3.70
N ASN A 3 72.19 -65.29 -2.60
CA ASN A 3 70.86 -64.68 -2.50
C ASN A 3 70.60 -63.73 -3.67
N TRP A 4 69.31 -63.50 -4.00
CA TRP A 4 68.77 -62.16 -4.25
C TRP A 4 67.26 -62.12 -3.98
N THR A 5 66.91 -61.25 -3.05
CA THR A 5 65.58 -60.74 -2.69
C THR A 5 65.00 -59.88 -3.81
N PHE A 6 63.73 -60.09 -4.19
CA PHE A 6 62.97 -59.15 -5.00
C PHE A 6 61.95 -58.41 -4.14
N LEU A 7 62.13 -57.08 -4.04
CA LEU A 7 61.22 -56.13 -3.41
C LEU A 7 59.89 -56.05 -4.19
N THR A 8 58.78 -56.18 -3.49
CA THR A 8 57.46 -55.75 -3.95
C THR A 8 57.27 -54.25 -3.70
N PHE A 9 57.17 -53.44 -4.77
CA PHE A 9 56.79 -52.03 -4.71
C PHE A 9 55.26 -51.89 -4.61
N TYR A 10 54.76 -51.34 -3.50
CA TYR A 10 53.40 -50.82 -3.40
C TYR A 10 53.35 -49.42 -4.02
N ILE A 11 52.63 -49.26 -5.12
CA ILE A 11 52.30 -47.95 -5.71
C ILE A 11 50.96 -47.50 -5.12
N LEU A 12 50.97 -46.52 -4.21
CA LEU A 12 49.76 -45.80 -3.79
C LEU A 12 49.29 -44.90 -4.94
N PRO A 13 48.02 -44.98 -5.40
CA PRO A 13 47.48 -43.97 -6.29
C PRO A 13 47.20 -42.69 -5.49
N ILE A 14 47.96 -41.63 -5.79
CA ILE A 14 47.69 -40.27 -5.32
C ILE A 14 46.40 -39.80 -6.02
N LEU A 15 45.28 -39.80 -5.30
CA LEU A 15 44.07 -39.11 -5.72
C LEU A 15 44.35 -37.60 -5.70
N THR A 16 44.71 -37.05 -6.85
CA THR A 16 44.68 -35.60 -7.08
C THR A 16 43.21 -35.16 -7.11
N ALA A 17 42.77 -34.52 -6.02
CA ALA A 17 41.50 -33.81 -6.00
C ALA A 17 41.59 -32.61 -6.96
N SER A 18 41.21 -32.82 -8.21
CA SER A 18 40.98 -31.73 -9.15
C SER A 18 39.80 -30.91 -8.63
N SER A 19 40.11 -29.77 -8.02
CA SER A 19 39.16 -28.72 -7.67
C SER A 19 38.56 -28.17 -8.96
N ALA A 20 37.45 -28.75 -9.39
CA ALA A 20 36.62 -28.16 -10.43
C ALA A 20 36.11 -26.82 -9.90
N SER A 21 36.80 -25.74 -10.28
CA SER A 21 36.33 -24.38 -10.16
C SER A 21 34.96 -24.30 -10.85
N ARG A 22 33.88 -24.35 -10.07
CA ARG A 22 32.56 -23.97 -10.55
C ARG A 22 32.64 -22.47 -10.85
N GLN A 23 32.97 -22.14 -12.08
CA GLN A 23 32.72 -20.81 -12.61
C GLN A 23 31.24 -20.49 -12.35
N PRO A 24 30.91 -19.32 -11.78
CA PRO A 24 29.53 -18.91 -11.68
C PRO A 24 29.00 -18.76 -13.10
N VAL A 25 28.10 -19.65 -13.50
CA VAL A 25 27.31 -19.46 -14.71
C VAL A 25 26.49 -18.19 -14.48
N HIS A 26 27.01 -17.06 -14.96
CA HIS A 26 26.25 -15.84 -15.12
C HIS A 26 25.20 -16.13 -16.19
N ILE A 27 24.03 -16.60 -15.77
CA ILE A 27 22.85 -16.57 -16.62
C ILE A 27 22.53 -15.08 -16.80
N ASN A 28 23.02 -14.49 -17.89
CA ASN A 28 22.50 -13.22 -18.42
C ASN A 28 21.07 -13.51 -18.88
N LYS A 29 20.14 -13.53 -17.93
CA LYS A 29 18.72 -13.57 -18.23
C LYS A 29 18.32 -12.16 -18.61
N GLU A 30 18.01 -11.96 -19.89
CA GLU A 30 17.36 -10.73 -20.34
C GLU A 30 16.02 -10.58 -19.61
N PHE A 31 15.85 -9.45 -18.96
CA PHE A 31 14.60 -9.06 -18.34
C PHE A 31 13.78 -8.30 -19.38
N SER A 32 12.50 -8.65 -19.55
CA SER A 32 11.61 -7.79 -20.32
C SER A 32 11.55 -6.42 -19.65
N THR A 33 11.68 -5.36 -20.44
CA THR A 33 11.59 -3.99 -19.94
C THR A 33 10.62 -3.17 -20.78
N PHE A 34 9.84 -2.33 -20.11
CA PHE A 34 9.03 -1.30 -20.75
C PHE A 34 9.51 0.08 -20.31
N HIS A 35 9.61 1.00 -21.25
CA HIS A 35 10.06 2.36 -21.02
C HIS A 35 8.98 3.35 -21.44
N SER A 36 8.83 4.43 -20.67
CA SER A 36 7.91 5.51 -21.02
C SER A 36 8.36 6.19 -22.33
N GLU A 37 7.40 6.51 -23.19
CA GLU A 37 7.62 7.25 -24.45
C GLU A 37 8.18 8.66 -24.19
N ASN A 38 7.84 9.25 -23.05
CA ASN A 38 8.25 10.60 -22.67
C ASN A 38 8.98 10.57 -21.33
N SER A 39 10.09 11.30 -21.26
CA SER A 39 10.91 11.36 -20.07
C SER A 39 10.21 11.99 -18.87
N GLU A 40 9.23 12.86 -19.07
CA GLU A 40 8.47 13.51 -18.00
C GLU A 40 7.30 12.65 -17.51
N TRP A 41 6.89 11.65 -18.29
CA TRP A 41 5.74 10.80 -17.95
C TRP A 41 6.16 9.64 -17.05
N THR A 42 6.31 9.94 -15.76
CA THR A 42 6.68 8.95 -14.75
C THR A 42 5.55 7.96 -14.50
N PHE A 43 5.90 6.71 -14.19
CA PHE A 43 4.94 5.70 -13.76
C PHE A 43 4.44 6.01 -12.34
N ASN A 44 3.22 5.59 -11.98
CA ASN A 44 2.58 5.85 -10.69
C ASN A 44 1.95 4.61 -10.04
N HIS A 45 1.24 3.79 -10.80
CA HIS A 45 0.56 2.60 -10.27
C HIS A 45 0.64 1.44 -11.25
N LEU A 46 0.59 0.21 -10.72
CA LEU A 46 0.60 -1.01 -11.50
C LEU A 46 -0.44 -1.98 -10.94
N ALA A 47 -1.28 -2.53 -11.81
CA ALA A 47 -2.20 -3.61 -11.50
C ALA A 47 -1.99 -4.76 -12.49
N VAL A 48 -2.08 -6.00 -12.02
CA VAL A 48 -1.96 -7.18 -12.89
C VAL A 48 -3.28 -7.94 -12.84
N ASP A 49 -3.84 -8.26 -14.00
CA ASP A 49 -5.02 -9.12 -14.09
C ASP A 49 -4.59 -10.57 -13.83
N SER A 50 -5.08 -11.13 -12.72
CA SER A 50 -4.73 -12.47 -12.27
C SER A 50 -5.21 -13.58 -13.22
N ARG A 51 -6.16 -13.29 -14.12
CA ARG A 51 -6.76 -14.27 -15.03
C ARG A 51 -5.92 -14.51 -16.29
N ASN A 52 -5.28 -13.46 -16.81
CA ASN A 52 -4.57 -13.49 -18.09
C ASN A 52 -3.12 -12.97 -18.02
N GLY A 53 -2.71 -12.36 -16.91
CA GLY A 53 -1.36 -11.82 -16.73
C GLY A 53 -1.09 -10.49 -17.45
N ASN A 54 -2.12 -9.83 -17.99
CA ASN A 54 -1.98 -8.48 -18.55
C ASN A 54 -1.65 -7.49 -17.43
N VAL A 55 -0.80 -6.54 -17.76
CA VAL A 55 -0.32 -5.51 -16.83
C VAL A 55 -0.93 -4.18 -17.22
N TYR A 56 -1.65 -3.56 -16.29
CA TYR A 56 -2.16 -2.20 -16.39
C TYR A 56 -1.23 -1.27 -15.65
N LEU A 57 -0.68 -0.28 -16.35
CA LEU A 57 0.29 0.65 -15.81
C LEU A 57 -0.26 2.08 -15.90
N GLY A 58 -0.53 2.67 -14.74
CA GLY A 58 -0.92 4.06 -14.60
C GLY A 58 0.32 4.95 -14.54
N ALA A 59 0.34 5.99 -15.36
CA ALA A 59 1.42 6.94 -15.47
C ALA A 59 0.87 8.36 -15.56
N VAL A 60 1.78 9.33 -15.53
CA VAL A 60 1.45 10.71 -15.86
C VAL A 60 0.99 10.76 -17.32
N ASN A 61 -0.19 11.31 -17.57
CA ASN A 61 -0.85 11.50 -18.86
C ASN A 61 -1.20 10.23 -19.66
N ARG A 62 -0.92 9.03 -19.13
CA ARG A 62 -1.11 7.78 -19.86
C ARG A 62 -1.55 6.63 -18.96
N ILE A 63 -2.35 5.73 -19.52
CA ILE A 63 -2.60 4.40 -18.97
C ILE A 63 -2.21 3.39 -20.05
N TYR A 64 -1.36 2.43 -19.71
CA TYR A 64 -0.92 1.39 -20.63
C TYR A 64 -1.54 0.05 -20.26
N LYS A 65 -1.94 -0.73 -21.26
CA LYS A 65 -2.18 -2.16 -21.16
C LYS A 65 -1.01 -2.86 -21.83
N LEU A 66 -0.29 -3.65 -21.06
CA LEU A 66 0.84 -4.44 -21.51
C LEU A 66 0.50 -5.92 -21.41
N SER A 67 1.09 -6.73 -22.29
CA SER A 67 1.10 -8.18 -22.13
C SER A 67 1.96 -8.61 -20.94
N SER A 68 1.91 -9.90 -20.61
CA SER A 68 2.75 -10.51 -19.57
C SER A 68 4.25 -10.40 -19.81
N ASP A 69 4.69 -10.20 -21.06
CA ASP A 69 6.09 -9.96 -21.44
C ASP A 69 6.43 -8.47 -21.60
N LEU A 70 5.58 -7.58 -21.08
CA LEU A 70 5.72 -6.12 -21.10
C LEU A 70 5.68 -5.46 -22.49
N LYS A 71 5.09 -6.12 -23.49
CA LYS A 71 4.82 -5.48 -24.79
C LYS A 71 3.55 -4.64 -24.71
N VAL A 72 3.60 -3.44 -25.25
CA VAL A 72 2.44 -2.55 -25.31
C VAL A 72 1.37 -3.18 -26.20
N GLN A 73 0.17 -3.36 -25.65
CA GLN A 73 -1.01 -3.76 -26.40
C GLN A 73 -1.87 -2.54 -26.73
N VAL A 74 -2.13 -1.69 -25.73
CA VAL A 74 -2.95 -0.48 -25.87
C VAL A 74 -2.44 0.64 -24.97
N THR A 75 -2.57 1.87 -25.44
CA THR A 75 -2.27 3.10 -24.68
C THR A 75 -3.49 4.01 -24.68
N HIS A 76 -3.89 4.49 -23.50
CA HIS A 76 -4.97 5.46 -23.30
C HIS A 76 -4.40 6.80 -22.84
N GLN A 77 -4.76 7.90 -23.50
CA GLN A 77 -4.32 9.24 -23.12
C GLN A 77 -5.19 9.82 -21.99
N THR A 78 -4.56 10.31 -20.94
CA THR A 78 -5.27 10.95 -19.81
C THR A 78 -4.97 12.42 -19.65
N GLY A 79 -3.96 12.96 -20.35
CA GLY A 79 -3.56 14.36 -20.35
C GLY A 79 -2.39 14.62 -21.32
N PRO A 80 -1.65 15.74 -21.16
CA PRO A 80 -1.99 16.86 -20.28
C PRO A 80 -3.26 17.57 -20.77
N ASP A 81 -3.85 18.42 -19.93
CA ASP A 81 -4.89 19.34 -20.35
C ASP A 81 -4.78 20.66 -19.56
N GLU A 82 -5.34 21.73 -20.13
CA GLU A 82 -5.40 23.05 -19.53
C GLU A 82 -6.27 22.99 -18.24
N ASP A 83 -5.69 23.23 -17.08
CA ASP A 83 -6.41 23.16 -15.79
C ASP A 83 -5.75 24.09 -14.78
N ASN A 84 -6.44 24.31 -13.67
CA ASN A 84 -5.87 24.97 -12.50
C ASN A 84 -6.42 24.32 -11.22
N PRO A 85 -5.56 23.85 -10.29
CA PRO A 85 -5.97 23.21 -9.04
C PRO A 85 -6.89 24.06 -8.14
N LYS A 86 -6.99 25.38 -8.38
CA LYS A 86 -7.90 26.29 -7.68
C LYS A 86 -9.33 26.31 -8.25
N CYS A 87 -9.55 25.82 -9.47
CA CYS A 87 -10.87 25.80 -10.10
C CYS A 87 -11.80 24.76 -9.45
N TYR A 88 -12.80 25.22 -8.70
CA TYR A 88 -13.81 24.34 -8.10
C TYR A 88 -15.24 24.90 -8.25
N PRO A 89 -16.20 24.13 -8.78
CA PRO A 89 -16.02 22.94 -9.64
C PRO A 89 -15.04 23.13 -10.81
N PRO A 90 -14.54 22.02 -11.41
CA PRO A 90 -13.63 22.06 -12.55
C PRO A 90 -14.21 22.74 -13.78
N ARG A 91 -13.33 23.17 -14.68
CA ARG A 91 -13.69 23.90 -15.91
C ARG A 91 -14.69 23.20 -16.83
N ILE A 92 -14.69 21.86 -16.80
CA ILE A 92 -15.57 21.01 -17.61
C ILE A 92 -17.03 21.08 -17.16
N VAL A 93 -17.28 21.66 -15.98
CA VAL A 93 -18.62 21.87 -15.41
C VAL A 93 -19.00 23.35 -15.36
N GLN A 94 -18.06 24.23 -14.99
CA GLN A 94 -18.29 25.67 -14.93
C GLN A 94 -17.07 26.46 -15.42
N PRO A 95 -17.22 27.65 -16.03
CA PRO A 95 -16.09 28.51 -16.34
C PRO A 95 -15.25 28.82 -15.10
N CYS A 96 -13.93 28.83 -15.26
CA CYS A 96 -12.99 29.18 -14.18
C CYS A 96 -12.33 30.54 -14.47
N HIS A 97 -12.28 31.40 -13.46
CA HIS A 97 -11.66 32.73 -13.55
C HIS A 97 -10.15 32.70 -13.32
N GLU A 98 -9.62 31.62 -12.75
CA GLU A 98 -8.19 31.44 -12.55
C GLU A 98 -7.48 31.18 -13.88
N PRO A 99 -6.24 31.67 -14.06
CA PRO A 99 -5.47 31.41 -15.27
C PRO A 99 -5.22 29.91 -15.41
N LEU A 100 -5.60 29.36 -16.56
CA LEU A 100 -5.37 27.95 -16.87
C LEU A 100 -3.93 27.75 -17.35
N THR A 101 -3.40 26.57 -17.05
CA THR A 101 -2.10 26.14 -17.56
C THR A 101 -2.17 24.69 -18.00
N LEU A 102 -1.43 24.36 -19.05
CA LEU A 102 -1.27 22.97 -19.49
C LEU A 102 -0.68 22.13 -18.34
N THR A 103 -1.54 21.32 -17.72
CA THR A 103 -1.25 20.59 -16.49
C THR A 103 -1.21 19.10 -16.76
N ASN A 104 -0.22 18.43 -16.18
CA ASN A 104 -0.08 16.98 -16.27
C ASN A 104 -1.14 16.27 -15.41
N ASN A 105 -1.71 15.19 -15.94
CA ASN A 105 -2.61 14.31 -15.21
C ASN A 105 -1.86 13.17 -14.55
N ILE A 106 -1.68 13.24 -13.24
CA ILE A 106 -1.00 12.19 -12.46
C ILE A 106 -2.00 11.08 -12.17
N ASN A 107 -1.68 9.83 -12.51
CA ASN A 107 -2.51 8.71 -12.09
C ASN A 107 -2.37 8.49 -10.58
N LYS A 108 -3.45 8.69 -9.84
CA LYS A 108 -3.50 8.61 -8.37
C LYS A 108 -4.02 7.27 -7.85
N MET A 109 -4.78 6.55 -8.66
CA MET A 109 -5.32 5.25 -8.29
C MET A 109 -5.58 4.42 -9.54
N LEU A 110 -5.36 3.11 -9.43
CA LEU A 110 -5.59 2.15 -10.51
C LEU A 110 -6.09 0.83 -9.91
N LEU A 111 -7.36 0.50 -10.14
CA LEU A 111 -8.01 -0.69 -9.57
C LEU A 111 -8.72 -1.48 -10.67
N ILE A 112 -8.60 -2.81 -10.62
CA ILE A 112 -9.32 -3.72 -11.52
C ILE A 112 -10.65 -4.09 -10.85
N ASP A 113 -11.75 -3.73 -11.50
CA ASP A 113 -13.10 -4.19 -11.17
C ASP A 113 -13.37 -5.47 -11.98
N TYR A 114 -13.06 -6.61 -11.35
CA TYR A 114 -13.16 -7.92 -11.99
C TYR A 114 -14.60 -8.30 -12.36
N LYS A 115 -15.58 -7.89 -11.56
CA LYS A 115 -16.99 -8.25 -11.73
C LYS A 115 -17.59 -7.56 -12.95
N GLU A 116 -17.30 -6.28 -13.15
CA GLU A 116 -17.79 -5.49 -14.28
C GLU A 116 -16.77 -5.43 -15.46
N ASN A 117 -15.69 -6.21 -15.38
CA ASN A 117 -14.63 -6.32 -16.40
C ASN A 117 -14.06 -4.98 -16.88
N ARG A 118 -13.80 -4.08 -15.93
CA ARG A 118 -13.33 -2.71 -16.18
C ARG A 118 -12.19 -2.31 -15.24
N LEU A 119 -11.50 -1.25 -15.62
CA LEU A 119 -10.40 -0.63 -14.91
C LEU A 119 -10.86 0.74 -14.40
N LEU A 120 -10.81 0.94 -13.10
CA LEU A 120 -11.01 2.23 -12.46
C LEU A 120 -9.67 2.96 -12.39
N ALA A 121 -9.56 4.09 -13.07
CA ALA A 121 -8.35 4.90 -13.10
C ALA A 121 -8.67 6.35 -12.73
N CYS A 122 -8.14 6.83 -11.61
CA CYS A 122 -8.39 8.17 -11.12
C CYS A 122 -7.14 9.06 -11.28
N GLY A 123 -7.36 10.27 -11.77
CA GLY A 123 -6.31 11.25 -12.08
C GLY A 123 -6.17 12.35 -11.03
N SER A 124 -5.29 13.31 -11.26
CA SER A 124 -5.20 14.56 -10.49
C SER A 124 -5.93 15.74 -11.15
N LEU A 125 -6.08 15.71 -12.49
CA LEU A 125 -6.80 16.77 -13.21
C LEU A 125 -8.27 16.86 -12.82
N TYR A 126 -8.83 18.06 -12.98
CA TYR A 126 -10.22 18.39 -12.73
C TYR A 126 -10.67 18.00 -11.32
N GLN A 127 -9.86 18.37 -10.33
CA GLN A 127 -10.12 18.06 -8.91
C GLN A 127 -10.16 16.53 -8.62
N GLY A 128 -9.55 15.73 -9.49
CA GLY A 128 -9.36 14.30 -9.30
C GLY A 128 -10.55 13.44 -9.72
N ILE A 129 -11.06 13.64 -10.94
CA ILE A 129 -12.07 12.76 -11.53
C ILE A 129 -11.51 11.36 -11.87
N CYS A 130 -12.41 10.39 -11.98
CA CYS A 130 -12.09 9.03 -12.40
C CYS A 130 -12.61 8.69 -13.78
N LYS A 131 -11.87 7.81 -14.45
CA LYS A 131 -12.24 7.15 -15.70
C LYS A 131 -12.49 5.67 -15.45
N LEU A 132 -13.50 5.13 -16.13
CA LEU A 132 -13.77 3.70 -16.20
C LEU A 132 -13.38 3.22 -17.59
N LEU A 133 -12.41 2.32 -17.68
CA LEU A 133 -11.87 1.84 -18.94
C LEU A 133 -12.15 0.34 -19.09
N ARG A 134 -12.54 -0.12 -20.28
CA ARG A 134 -12.71 -1.56 -20.53
C ARG A 134 -11.36 -2.28 -20.45
N LEU A 135 -11.30 -3.44 -19.78
CA LEU A 135 -10.03 -4.14 -19.59
C LEU A 135 -9.38 -4.62 -20.89
N GLU A 136 -10.18 -4.93 -21.92
CA GLU A 136 -9.69 -5.47 -23.18
C GLU A 136 -8.89 -4.45 -24.00
N ASP A 137 -9.40 -3.23 -24.13
CA ASP A 137 -8.89 -2.25 -25.10
C ASP A 137 -8.77 -0.84 -24.53
N LEU A 138 -8.93 -0.67 -23.21
CA LEU A 138 -8.91 0.62 -22.53
C LEU A 138 -9.91 1.65 -23.09
N PHE A 139 -10.98 1.19 -23.75
CA PHE A 139 -12.06 2.07 -24.20
C PHE A 139 -12.74 2.73 -23.01
N LYS A 140 -12.99 4.05 -23.10
CA LYS A 140 -13.62 4.82 -22.02
C LYS A 140 -15.10 4.47 -21.92
N LEU A 141 -15.46 3.74 -20.87
CA LEU A 141 -16.84 3.37 -20.54
C LEU A 141 -17.59 4.50 -19.83
N GLY A 142 -16.87 5.38 -19.13
CA GLY A 142 -17.48 6.49 -18.40
C GLY A 142 -16.43 7.38 -17.75
N GLU A 143 -16.80 8.65 -17.56
CA GLU A 143 -16.00 9.67 -16.87
C GLU A 143 -16.95 10.60 -16.11
N PRO A 144 -17.52 10.14 -14.98
CA PRO A 144 -18.45 10.93 -14.18
C PRO A 144 -17.77 12.22 -13.73
N SER A 145 -18.41 13.36 -13.98
CA SER A 145 -17.86 14.69 -13.66
C SER A 145 -18.88 15.72 -13.19
N HIS A 146 -20.19 15.48 -13.34
CA HIS A 146 -21.21 16.51 -13.11
C HIS A 146 -21.60 16.75 -11.64
N LYS A 147 -21.17 15.91 -10.70
CA LYS A 147 -21.51 15.99 -9.28
C LYS A 147 -20.28 16.19 -8.41
N LYS A 148 -20.46 16.81 -7.24
CA LYS A 148 -19.38 17.04 -6.27
C LYS A 148 -18.72 15.72 -5.85
N GLU A 149 -19.52 14.68 -5.74
CA GLU A 149 -19.10 13.33 -5.37
C GLU A 149 -18.15 12.69 -6.40
N HIS A 150 -18.16 13.15 -7.65
CA HIS A 150 -17.27 12.64 -8.70
C HIS A 150 -15.84 13.16 -8.58
N TYR A 151 -15.62 14.24 -7.81
CA TYR A 151 -14.30 14.80 -7.55
C TYR A 151 -13.72 14.16 -6.29
N LEU A 152 -12.62 13.41 -6.41
CA LEU A 152 -12.05 12.71 -5.27
C LEU A 152 -11.03 13.56 -4.51
N SER A 153 -10.07 14.14 -5.24
CA SER A 153 -9.03 15.04 -4.73
C SER A 153 -8.02 15.32 -5.84
N GLY A 154 -7.73 16.61 -6.07
CA GLY A 154 -6.71 17.07 -7.02
C GLY A 154 -5.26 17.01 -6.52
N VAL A 155 -4.97 16.42 -5.35
CA VAL A 155 -3.59 16.31 -4.80
C VAL A 155 -2.64 15.68 -5.83
N ASN A 156 -1.47 16.29 -6.02
CA ASN A 156 -0.47 15.79 -6.96
C ASN A 156 0.40 14.63 -6.41
N ASP A 157 0.44 14.43 -5.09
CA ASP A 157 1.13 13.28 -4.47
C ASP A 157 0.42 11.97 -4.85
N SER A 158 1.02 11.21 -5.76
CA SER A 158 0.46 9.93 -6.24
C SER A 158 0.31 8.86 -5.16
N GLY A 159 1.02 8.97 -4.01
CA GLY A 159 0.99 7.99 -2.93
C GLY A 159 0.15 8.33 -1.74
N SER A 160 -0.65 9.38 -1.88
CA SER A 160 -1.55 9.85 -0.85
C SER A 160 -2.96 9.24 -0.94
N VAL A 161 -3.20 8.35 -1.91
CA VAL A 161 -4.52 7.78 -2.22
C VAL A 161 -4.46 6.28 -2.31
N PHE A 162 -5.46 5.62 -1.73
CA PHE A 162 -5.69 4.19 -1.94
C PHE A 162 -7.19 3.89 -1.95
N GLY A 163 -7.57 2.85 -2.70
CA GLY A 163 -8.96 2.39 -2.73
C GLY A 163 -9.06 0.87 -2.72
N VAL A 164 -10.20 0.38 -2.25
CA VAL A 164 -10.54 -1.04 -2.17
C VAL A 164 -11.94 -1.22 -2.73
N ILE A 165 -12.06 -2.02 -3.79
CA ILE A 165 -13.35 -2.45 -4.32
C ILE A 165 -13.85 -3.62 -3.48
N VAL A 166 -15.06 -3.48 -2.93
CA VAL A 166 -15.76 -4.52 -2.18
C VAL A 166 -16.96 -4.94 -3.02
N SER A 167 -16.85 -6.13 -3.60
CA SER A 167 -17.94 -6.75 -4.35
C SER A 167 -18.86 -7.53 -3.42
N ASN A 168 -20.16 -7.36 -3.59
CA ASN A 168 -21.19 -8.19 -2.96
C ASN A 168 -21.91 -9.00 -4.06
N LYS A 169 -22.36 -10.22 -3.75
CA LYS A 169 -23.03 -11.09 -4.74
C LYS A 169 -24.35 -10.48 -5.22
N ASP A 170 -25.10 -9.89 -4.30
CA ASP A 170 -26.50 -9.51 -4.52
C ASP A 170 -26.70 -8.00 -4.71
N SER A 171 -25.65 -7.18 -4.56
CA SER A 171 -25.72 -5.72 -4.72
C SER A 171 -24.70 -5.18 -5.72
N ALA A 172 -24.85 -3.89 -6.04
CA ALA A 172 -23.76 -3.13 -6.68
C ALA A 172 -22.54 -3.12 -5.76
N ASP A 173 -21.36 -3.05 -6.38
CA ASP A 173 -20.10 -3.03 -5.67
C ASP A 173 -19.92 -1.67 -4.98
N LYS A 174 -19.14 -1.67 -3.89
CA LYS A 174 -18.79 -0.47 -3.14
C LYS A 174 -17.32 -0.18 -3.34
N LEU A 175 -16.96 1.09 -3.48
CA LEU A 175 -15.59 1.58 -3.45
C LEU A 175 -15.35 2.25 -2.11
N PHE A 176 -14.51 1.66 -1.28
CA PHE A 176 -13.90 2.39 -0.18
C PHE A 176 -12.69 3.12 -0.71
N ILE A 177 -12.66 4.44 -0.58
CA ILE A 177 -11.57 5.27 -1.07
C ILE A 177 -11.13 6.24 0.00
N ALA A 178 -9.82 6.41 0.11
CA ALA A 178 -9.21 7.30 1.05
C ALA A 178 -8.10 8.11 0.38
N THR A 179 -8.06 9.41 0.65
CA THR A 179 -7.21 10.39 -0.03
C THR A 179 -6.82 11.53 0.91
N ALA A 180 -5.61 12.05 0.67
CA ALA A 180 -5.23 13.38 1.11
C ALA A 180 -6.17 14.45 0.52
N VAL A 181 -6.34 15.56 1.24
CA VAL A 181 -7.30 16.63 0.90
C VAL A 181 -6.66 17.97 0.55
N ASP A 182 -5.35 18.17 0.74
CA ASP A 182 -4.63 19.41 0.39
C ASP A 182 -5.22 20.68 1.01
N GLY A 183 -5.64 20.61 2.28
CA GLY A 183 -6.28 21.74 2.95
C GLY A 183 -7.68 22.09 2.42
N LYS A 184 -8.35 21.18 1.69
CA LYS A 184 -9.71 21.35 1.17
C LYS A 184 -10.73 20.43 1.85
N PRO A 185 -10.88 20.47 3.19
CA PRO A 185 -11.78 19.57 3.92
C PRO A 185 -13.25 19.74 3.57
N GLU A 186 -13.65 20.94 3.13
CA GLU A 186 -15.04 21.22 2.74
C GLU A 186 -15.42 20.47 1.45
N TYR A 187 -14.46 20.31 0.53
CA TYR A 187 -14.70 19.73 -0.79
C TYR A 187 -14.62 18.21 -0.75
N PHE A 188 -13.60 17.66 -0.08
CA PHE A 188 -13.28 16.24 -0.17
C PHE A 188 -13.31 15.57 1.20
N PRO A 189 -14.02 14.45 1.37
CA PRO A 189 -13.79 13.58 2.51
C PRO A 189 -12.43 12.90 2.38
N THR A 190 -11.76 12.70 3.52
CA THR A 190 -10.47 12.00 3.55
C THR A 190 -10.65 10.49 3.41
N ILE A 191 -11.79 9.94 3.82
CA ILE A 191 -12.19 8.55 3.58
C ILE A 191 -13.70 8.48 3.33
N SER A 192 -14.12 7.62 2.40
CA SER A 192 -15.53 7.47 2.05
C SER A 192 -15.85 6.11 1.42
N SER A 193 -17.12 5.71 1.50
CA SER A 193 -17.67 4.56 0.79
C SER A 193 -18.62 5.04 -0.29
N ARG A 194 -18.30 4.69 -1.53
CA ARG A 194 -18.97 5.16 -2.74
C ARG A 194 -19.61 4.00 -3.50
N LYS A 195 -20.71 4.25 -4.21
CA LYS A 195 -21.38 3.28 -5.08
C LYS A 195 -20.58 3.10 -6.37
N LEU A 196 -20.34 1.85 -6.76
CA LEU A 196 -19.87 1.48 -8.10
C LEU A 196 -21.02 0.84 -8.87
N THR A 197 -21.71 1.65 -9.67
CA THR A 197 -22.85 1.16 -10.47
C THR A 197 -22.37 0.28 -11.62
N ARG A 198 -23.21 -0.66 -12.07
CA ARG A 198 -22.90 -1.50 -13.23
C ARG A 198 -22.77 -0.67 -14.51
N ASN A 199 -23.75 0.22 -14.74
CA ASN A 199 -23.66 1.21 -15.80
C ASN A 199 -22.62 2.28 -15.43
N SER A 200 -21.56 2.39 -16.23
CA SER A 200 -20.43 3.32 -16.05
C SER A 200 -20.80 4.78 -16.28
N GLU A 201 -21.92 5.06 -16.95
CA GLU A 201 -22.45 6.40 -17.21
C GLU A 201 -23.59 6.79 -16.26
N ALA A 202 -23.97 5.90 -15.34
CA ALA A 202 -25.05 6.21 -14.42
C ALA A 202 -24.67 7.39 -13.52
N ASP A 203 -25.61 8.30 -13.36
CA ASP A 203 -25.48 9.49 -12.50
C ASP A 203 -25.27 9.16 -11.01
N GLY A 204 -25.55 7.92 -10.61
CA GLY A 204 -25.28 7.39 -9.27
C GLY A 204 -23.85 6.86 -9.05
N MET A 205 -22.99 6.89 -10.08
CA MET A 205 -21.60 6.46 -9.96
C MET A 205 -20.84 7.34 -8.96
N PHE A 206 -20.08 6.74 -8.06
CA PHE A 206 -19.36 7.40 -6.97
C PHE A 206 -20.20 8.19 -5.96
N ALA A 207 -21.52 8.15 -6.04
CA ALA A 207 -22.38 8.68 -4.98
C ALA A 207 -22.07 7.95 -3.66
N TYR A 208 -22.23 8.62 -2.52
CA TYR A 208 -22.07 7.96 -1.22
C TYR A 208 -23.04 6.77 -1.09
N VAL A 209 -22.59 5.70 -0.42
CA VAL A 209 -23.44 4.53 -0.17
C VAL A 209 -24.70 4.94 0.60
N PHE A 210 -24.53 5.78 1.61
CA PHE A 210 -25.58 6.44 2.36
C PHE A 210 -25.24 7.92 2.57
N HIS A 211 -26.26 8.78 2.48
CA HIS A 211 -26.15 10.22 2.73
C HIS A 211 -27.51 10.78 3.14
N ASP A 212 -27.58 11.33 4.34
CA ASP A 212 -28.67 12.18 4.82
C ASP A 212 -28.10 13.52 5.37
N GLU A 213 -28.94 14.33 6.02
CA GLU A 213 -28.58 15.64 6.55
C GLU A 213 -27.50 15.60 7.66
N PHE A 214 -27.40 14.50 8.41
CA PHE A 214 -26.55 14.38 9.60
C PHE A 214 -25.43 13.35 9.44
N VAL A 215 -25.67 12.29 8.67
CA VAL A 215 -24.84 11.11 8.53
C VAL A 215 -24.59 10.83 7.06
N ALA A 216 -23.34 10.51 6.74
CA ALA A 216 -22.94 10.09 5.42
C ALA A 216 -21.87 9.01 5.52
N SER A 217 -21.74 8.19 4.48
CA SER A 217 -20.69 7.17 4.38
C SER A 217 -19.31 7.81 4.08
N MET A 218 -18.87 8.75 4.91
CA MET A 218 -17.62 9.49 4.77
C MET A 218 -17.15 10.10 6.08
N ILE A 219 -15.85 10.39 6.17
CA ILE A 219 -15.25 11.21 7.23
C ILE A 219 -14.48 12.36 6.56
N LYS A 220 -14.70 13.57 7.09
CA LYS A 220 -13.99 14.80 6.72
C LYS A 220 -13.02 15.21 7.83
N ILE A 221 -11.93 15.88 7.45
CA ILE A 221 -11.04 16.51 8.42
C ILE A 221 -11.73 17.79 8.91
N PRO A 222 -11.92 18.00 10.23
CA PRO A 222 -12.50 19.22 10.75
C PRO A 222 -11.64 20.46 10.42
N SER A 223 -12.28 21.60 10.15
CA SER A 223 -11.55 22.87 9.91
C SER A 223 -10.68 23.29 11.09
N ASP A 224 -11.12 23.00 12.33
CA ASP A 224 -10.35 23.27 13.56
C ASP A 224 -8.98 22.56 13.58
N THR A 225 -8.88 21.40 12.94
CA THR A 225 -7.62 20.65 12.83
C THR A 225 -6.58 21.45 12.04
N PHE A 226 -7.01 22.14 10.97
CA PHE A 226 -6.15 23.01 10.17
C PHE A 226 -5.75 24.29 10.90
N THR A 227 -6.58 24.78 11.83
CA THR A 227 -6.20 25.90 12.71
C THR A 227 -5.04 25.52 13.63
N ILE A 228 -4.96 24.25 14.06
CA ILE A 228 -3.88 23.74 14.93
C ILE A 228 -2.65 23.38 14.10
N ILE A 229 -2.84 22.65 13.00
CA ILE A 229 -1.78 22.21 12.09
C ILE A 229 -2.20 22.58 10.65
N PRO A 230 -1.75 23.72 10.11
CA PRO A 230 -2.20 24.22 8.79
C PRO A 230 -1.98 23.24 7.62
N ASP A 231 -0.89 22.48 7.66
CA ASP A 231 -0.55 21.49 6.64
C ASP A 231 -0.97 20.07 7.03
N PHE A 232 -1.99 19.92 7.91
CA PHE A 232 -2.47 18.61 8.33
C PHE A 232 -3.07 17.86 7.14
N ASP A 233 -2.57 16.65 6.88
CA ASP A 233 -3.17 15.76 5.91
C ASP A 233 -2.93 14.30 6.27
N ILE A 234 -3.77 13.42 5.74
CA ILE A 234 -3.71 11.98 5.98
C ILE A 234 -3.29 11.30 4.68
N TYR A 235 -2.12 10.65 4.71
CA TYR A 235 -1.56 9.98 3.55
C TYR A 235 -1.88 8.49 3.60
N TYR A 236 -2.64 7.99 2.63
CA TYR A 236 -3.10 6.59 2.57
C TYR A 236 -2.13 5.74 1.75
N VAL A 237 -1.18 5.09 2.42
CA VAL A 237 -0.06 4.37 1.78
C VAL A 237 -0.50 3.03 1.20
N TYR A 238 -1.45 2.35 1.85
CA TYR A 238 -1.92 1.03 1.44
C TYR A 238 -3.34 0.78 1.94
N GLY A 239 -4.09 -0.07 1.24
CA GLY A 239 -5.41 -0.52 1.66
C GLY A 239 -5.68 -1.94 1.21
N PHE A 240 -6.48 -2.66 2.00
CA PHE A 240 -6.85 -4.05 1.70
C PHE A 240 -8.19 -4.41 2.32
N SER A 241 -8.77 -5.52 1.84
CA SER A 241 -9.91 -6.15 2.47
C SER A 241 -9.52 -7.49 3.09
N SER A 242 -10.01 -7.76 4.28
CA SER A 242 -9.90 -9.07 4.94
C SER A 242 -11.12 -9.30 5.82
N GLY A 243 -11.65 -10.53 5.82
CA GLY A 243 -12.87 -10.88 6.55
C GLY A 243 -14.04 -9.95 6.20
N ASN A 244 -14.73 -9.43 7.22
CA ASN A 244 -15.84 -8.47 7.07
C ASN A 244 -15.41 -6.99 7.02
N PHE A 245 -14.10 -6.74 6.91
CA PHE A 245 -13.54 -5.40 7.08
C PHE A 245 -12.76 -4.92 5.85
N VAL A 246 -12.61 -3.60 5.80
CA VAL A 246 -11.61 -2.91 4.99
C VAL A 246 -10.63 -2.22 5.92
N TYR A 247 -9.38 -2.19 5.49
CA TYR A 247 -8.27 -1.64 6.25
C TYR A 247 -7.51 -0.64 5.39
N PHE A 248 -7.09 0.46 6.00
CA PHE A 248 -6.19 1.42 5.39
C PHE A 248 -5.00 1.66 6.31
N LEU A 249 -3.82 1.80 5.73
CA LEU A 249 -2.63 2.19 6.46
C LEU A 249 -2.30 3.63 6.13
N THR A 250 -2.27 4.46 7.17
CA THR A 250 -2.10 5.89 7.07
C THR A 250 -0.77 6.32 7.65
N LEU A 251 -0.31 7.47 7.18
CA LEU A 251 0.69 8.29 7.84
C LEU A 251 0.08 9.67 8.04
N GLN A 252 0.04 10.17 9.27
CA GLN A 252 -0.57 11.47 9.58
C GLN A 252 0.26 12.23 10.61
N PRO A 253 0.24 13.58 10.58
CA PRO A 253 0.81 14.42 11.63
C PRO A 253 0.26 14.07 13.02
N GLU A 254 1.12 14.04 14.03
CA GLU A 254 0.67 14.00 15.42
C GLU A 254 0.10 15.36 15.83
N MET A 255 -1.09 15.35 16.43
CA MET A 255 -1.77 16.55 16.94
C MET A 255 -1.10 17.12 18.20
N THR A 256 -0.42 16.26 18.97
CA THR A 256 0.30 16.64 20.18
C THR A 256 1.78 16.77 19.86
N SER A 257 2.39 17.92 20.17
CA SER A 257 3.84 18.05 20.11
C SER A 257 4.47 17.21 21.24
N PRO A 258 5.56 16.45 20.97
CA PRO A 258 6.25 15.74 22.04
C PRO A 258 6.70 16.72 23.12
N THR A 259 6.36 16.45 24.37
CA THR A 259 6.83 17.23 25.52
C THR A 259 8.37 17.26 25.50
N GLY A 260 8.96 18.45 25.37
CA GLY A 260 10.41 18.65 25.40
C GLY A 260 11.09 18.81 24.03
N SER A 261 10.37 18.84 22.90
CA SER A 261 11.01 19.18 21.62
C SER A 261 11.21 20.69 21.46
N ALA A 262 12.44 21.17 21.61
CA ALA A 262 12.85 22.56 21.33
C ALA A 262 12.74 22.95 19.82
N THR A 263 12.32 22.01 18.97
CA THR A 263 12.19 22.18 17.51
C THR A 263 10.73 21.98 17.09
N LYS A 264 10.15 22.96 16.39
CA LYS A 264 8.79 22.91 15.77
C LYS A 264 8.66 21.89 14.62
N GLU A 265 9.51 20.87 14.55
CA GLU A 265 9.48 19.90 13.45
C GLU A 265 8.28 18.95 13.60
N GLN A 266 7.42 18.91 12.59
CA GLN A 266 6.26 18.02 12.54
C GLN A 266 6.67 16.55 12.65
N VAL A 267 6.04 15.85 13.59
CA VAL A 267 6.16 14.41 13.82
C VAL A 267 4.97 13.71 13.16
N TYR A 268 5.21 12.53 12.60
CA TYR A 268 4.21 11.70 11.93
C TYR A 268 4.07 10.37 12.66
N THR A 269 2.84 9.89 12.72
CA THR A 269 2.53 8.55 13.22
C THR A 269 1.83 7.72 12.14
N SER A 270 2.28 6.48 12.00
CA SER A 270 1.62 5.50 11.14
C SER A 270 0.48 4.85 11.89
N LYS A 271 -0.69 4.75 11.26
CA LYS A 271 -1.85 4.08 11.85
C LYS A 271 -2.46 3.08 10.88
N LEU A 272 -3.19 2.12 11.44
CA LEU A 272 -4.10 1.24 10.74
C LEU A 272 -5.52 1.68 11.06
N VAL A 273 -6.27 2.00 10.03
CA VAL A 273 -7.69 2.31 10.06
C VAL A 273 -8.46 1.05 9.71
N ARG A 274 -9.55 0.75 10.42
CA ARG A 274 -10.48 -0.35 10.10
C ARG A 274 -11.92 0.16 10.00
N LEU A 275 -12.67 -0.35 9.02
CA LEU A 275 -14.10 -0.13 8.83
C LEU A 275 -14.80 -1.45 8.46
N CYS A 276 -16.05 -1.61 8.88
CA CYS A 276 -16.92 -2.68 8.41
C CYS A 276 -17.37 -2.43 6.96
N LYS A 277 -17.51 -3.50 6.17
CA LYS A 277 -18.00 -3.42 4.78
C LYS A 277 -19.46 -3.00 4.67
N GLU A 278 -20.26 -3.42 5.64
CA GLU A 278 -21.71 -3.17 5.70
C GLU A 278 -22.10 -1.98 6.57
N ASP A 279 -21.13 -1.29 7.16
CA ASP A 279 -21.40 -0.08 7.92
C ASP A 279 -21.51 1.12 6.98
N THR A 280 -22.74 1.62 6.84
CA THR A 280 -23.04 2.80 6.01
C THR A 280 -22.90 4.11 6.78
N ALA A 281 -22.86 4.08 8.11
CA ALA A 281 -22.80 5.25 8.98
C ALA A 281 -21.37 5.59 9.43
N PHE A 282 -20.40 4.71 9.16
CA PHE A 282 -18.99 4.85 9.55
C PHE A 282 -18.77 4.79 11.08
N ASN A 283 -19.73 4.20 11.81
CA ASN A 283 -19.66 3.96 13.25
C ASN A 283 -18.57 2.95 13.65
N SER A 284 -18.17 2.08 12.72
CA SER A 284 -17.12 1.06 12.89
C SER A 284 -15.69 1.62 12.78
N TYR A 285 -15.54 2.93 12.52
CA TYR A 285 -14.23 3.54 12.30
C TYR A 285 -13.36 3.46 13.55
N VAL A 286 -12.18 2.84 13.39
CA VAL A 286 -11.17 2.77 14.44
C VAL A 286 -9.76 3.02 13.88
N GLU A 287 -8.93 3.78 14.60
CA GLU A 287 -7.51 3.97 14.28
C GLU A 287 -6.57 3.36 15.33
N VAL A 288 -5.59 2.59 14.88
CA VAL A 288 -4.58 1.94 15.73
C VAL A 288 -3.18 2.39 15.32
N PRO A 289 -2.38 3.04 16.17
CA PRO A 289 -0.98 3.32 15.89
C PRO A 289 -0.21 2.01 15.68
N ILE A 290 0.60 1.96 14.62
CA ILE A 290 1.41 0.79 14.27
C ILE A 290 2.87 1.18 14.05
N GLY A 291 3.76 0.25 14.35
CA GLY A 291 5.20 0.41 14.15
C GLY A 291 5.95 -0.81 14.64
N CYS A 292 7.27 -0.78 14.57
CA CYS A 292 8.09 -1.86 15.12
C CYS A 292 9.39 -1.31 15.69
N MET A 293 10.04 -2.12 16.53
CA MET A 293 11.30 -1.76 17.17
C MET A 293 12.28 -2.92 17.02
N LYS A 294 13.54 -2.61 16.70
CA LYS A 294 14.63 -3.59 16.65
C LYS A 294 15.86 -2.98 17.31
N ASN A 295 16.44 -3.66 18.29
CA ASN A 295 17.65 -3.22 19.01
C ASN A 295 17.55 -1.77 19.55
N GLY A 296 16.38 -1.41 20.10
CA GLY A 296 16.12 -0.05 20.62
C GLY A 296 15.84 1.02 19.56
N ILE A 297 15.86 0.68 18.27
CA ILE A 297 15.54 1.60 17.18
C ILE A 297 14.06 1.48 16.82
N GLU A 298 13.35 2.61 16.85
CA GLU A 298 11.95 2.69 16.42
C GLU A 298 11.81 2.96 14.92
N TYR A 299 10.93 2.20 14.28
CA TYR A 299 10.54 2.38 12.89
C TYR A 299 9.03 2.68 12.84
N ARG A 300 8.69 3.94 12.54
CA ARG A 300 7.32 4.46 12.63
C ARG A 300 6.82 5.17 11.37
N LEU A 301 7.65 5.30 10.32
CA LEU A 301 7.28 5.96 9.07
C LEU A 301 6.96 4.92 8.00
N LEU A 302 5.69 4.59 7.82
CA LEU A 302 5.26 3.59 6.85
C LEU A 302 5.67 3.99 5.43
N GLN A 303 6.32 3.07 4.72
CA GLN A 303 6.76 3.24 3.34
C GLN A 303 5.94 2.41 2.36
N ALA A 304 5.57 1.19 2.75
CA ALA A 304 4.79 0.25 1.94
C ALA A 304 4.22 -0.85 2.83
N ALA A 305 3.19 -1.53 2.33
CA ALA A 305 2.69 -2.74 2.95
C ALA A 305 2.12 -3.72 1.93
N TYR A 306 1.95 -4.97 2.35
CA TYR A 306 1.32 -6.01 1.56
C TYR A 306 0.65 -7.05 2.46
N LEU A 307 -0.62 -7.34 2.19
CA LEU A 307 -1.37 -8.40 2.86
C LEU A 307 -1.05 -9.74 2.18
N SER A 308 -0.71 -10.76 2.95
CA SER A 308 -0.47 -12.10 2.42
C SER A 308 -0.70 -13.17 3.49
N LYS A 309 -0.40 -14.42 3.14
CA LYS A 309 -0.37 -15.55 4.07
C LYS A 309 1.05 -15.80 4.57
N ALA A 310 1.17 -16.30 5.79
CA ALA A 310 2.47 -16.61 6.38
C ALA A 310 3.06 -17.92 5.84
N GLY A 311 2.22 -18.86 5.38
CA GLY A 311 2.64 -20.22 5.07
C GLY A 311 3.02 -20.99 6.33
N ALA A 312 2.99 -22.32 6.26
CA ALA A 312 3.03 -23.15 7.47
C ALA A 312 4.28 -22.96 8.35
N ILE A 313 5.44 -22.62 7.76
CA ILE A 313 6.69 -22.47 8.51
C ILE A 313 6.68 -21.19 9.35
N LEU A 314 6.39 -20.03 8.74
CA LEU A 314 6.35 -18.78 9.47
C LEU A 314 5.14 -18.72 10.40
N ALA A 315 3.99 -19.26 9.98
CA ALA A 315 2.78 -19.34 10.80
C ALA A 315 3.03 -20.08 12.12
N ARG A 316 3.73 -21.23 12.06
CA ARG A 316 4.11 -21.99 13.27
C ARG A 316 4.96 -21.17 14.23
N SER A 317 5.90 -20.37 13.71
CA SER A 317 6.72 -19.49 14.55
C SER A 317 5.97 -18.28 15.10
N LEU A 318 4.94 -17.83 14.41
CA LEU A 318 4.05 -16.74 14.84
C LEU A 318 2.94 -17.23 15.78
N GLY A 319 2.71 -18.55 15.88
CA GLY A 319 1.62 -19.12 16.69
C GLY A 319 0.24 -18.92 16.06
N ILE A 320 0.16 -18.84 14.73
CA ILE A 320 -1.08 -18.62 13.97
C ILE A 320 -1.36 -19.75 12.97
N SER A 321 -2.56 -19.78 12.41
CA SER A 321 -2.91 -20.69 11.32
C SER A 321 -2.16 -20.29 10.03
N PRO A 322 -1.75 -21.24 9.17
CA PRO A 322 -1.19 -20.92 7.85
C PRO A 322 -2.12 -20.08 6.97
N ASP A 323 -3.42 -20.17 7.20
CA ASP A 323 -4.47 -19.45 6.49
C ASP A 323 -4.80 -18.09 7.13
N ASP A 324 -4.24 -17.77 8.29
CA ASP A 324 -4.43 -16.45 8.90
C ASP A 324 -3.72 -15.38 8.07
N ASP A 325 -4.36 -14.23 7.95
CA ASP A 325 -3.79 -13.07 7.26
C ASP A 325 -2.67 -12.44 8.08
N VAL A 326 -1.56 -12.15 7.40
CA VAL A 326 -0.45 -11.38 7.94
C VAL A 326 -0.16 -10.17 7.06
N LEU A 327 0.14 -9.07 7.71
CA LEU A 327 0.47 -7.81 7.06
C LEU A 327 1.98 -7.60 7.14
N TYR A 328 2.64 -7.59 5.98
CA TYR A 328 4.03 -7.21 5.85
C TYR A 328 4.12 -5.70 5.62
N THR A 329 4.95 -5.01 6.39
CA THR A 329 5.12 -3.56 6.27
C THR A 329 6.59 -3.18 6.22
N ILE A 330 6.89 -2.12 5.49
CA ILE A 330 8.19 -1.45 5.52
C ILE A 330 8.02 -0.14 6.28
N PHE A 331 8.85 0.06 7.31
CA PHE A 331 8.94 1.32 8.03
C PHE A 331 10.35 1.90 7.92
N SER A 332 10.44 3.22 7.76
CA SER A 332 11.67 3.98 7.97
C SER A 332 11.83 4.35 9.45
N LYS A 333 13.08 4.54 9.87
CA LYS A 333 13.45 4.94 11.23
C LYS A 333 12.85 6.28 11.64
N GLY A 334 12.49 6.37 12.92
CA GLY A 334 11.98 7.59 13.56
C GLY A 334 10.56 7.95 13.11
N GLN A 335 10.18 9.20 13.35
CA GLN A 335 8.84 9.75 13.08
C GLN A 335 8.89 11.11 12.35
N LYS A 336 10.07 11.59 11.97
CA LYS A 336 10.26 12.92 11.37
C LYS A 336 10.57 12.82 9.88
N ARG A 337 10.37 13.93 9.16
CA ARG A 337 10.80 14.08 7.76
C ARG A 337 10.18 13.05 6.80
N ARG A 338 8.84 12.97 6.73
CA ARG A 338 8.10 12.11 5.78
C ARG A 338 8.72 12.14 4.38
N THR A 339 8.87 13.33 3.80
CA THR A 339 9.33 13.55 2.42
C THR A 339 10.79 13.14 2.20
N LYS A 340 11.61 13.14 3.25
CA LYS A 340 13.03 12.75 3.22
C LYS A 340 13.33 11.72 4.31
N SER A 341 12.56 10.63 4.32
CA SER A 341 12.67 9.60 5.36
C SER A 341 14.06 8.95 5.34
N PRO A 342 14.63 8.57 6.50
CA PRO A 342 15.99 8.02 6.60
C PRO A 342 16.21 6.75 5.75
N GLU A 343 17.48 6.48 5.42
CA GLU A 343 17.88 5.25 4.72
C GLU A 343 17.59 3.99 5.54
N GLU A 344 17.79 4.08 6.86
CA GLU A 344 17.54 2.97 7.76
C GLU A 344 16.05 2.60 7.78
N SER A 345 15.76 1.34 7.44
CA SER A 345 14.40 0.81 7.30
C SER A 345 14.29 -0.63 7.79
N ALA A 346 13.09 -1.04 8.18
CA ALA A 346 12.78 -2.39 8.65
C ALA A 346 11.55 -2.97 7.96
N LEU A 347 11.63 -4.26 7.62
CA LEU A 347 10.49 -5.10 7.27
C LEU A 347 9.93 -5.70 8.55
N CYS A 348 8.66 -5.47 8.81
CA CYS A 348 7.95 -5.94 9.99
C CYS A 348 6.70 -6.72 9.58
N VAL A 349 6.27 -7.65 10.44
CA VAL A 349 5.06 -8.44 10.23
C VAL A 349 4.08 -8.22 11.38
N PHE A 350 2.81 -8.06 11.02
CA PHE A 350 1.70 -7.97 11.96
C PHE A 350 0.74 -9.13 11.68
N MET A 351 0.32 -9.79 12.75
CA MET A 351 -0.77 -10.74 12.70
C MET A 351 -2.07 -9.96 12.73
N LEU A 352 -2.90 -10.08 11.68
CA LEU A 352 -4.12 -9.29 11.61
C LEU A 352 -5.08 -9.63 12.76
N LYS A 353 -5.08 -10.90 13.18
CA LYS A 353 -5.78 -11.36 14.38
C LYS A 353 -5.44 -10.54 15.62
N ASN A 354 -4.15 -10.38 15.94
CA ASN A 354 -3.71 -9.63 17.12
C ASN A 354 -4.09 -8.14 17.05
N ILE A 355 -4.12 -7.54 15.85
CA ILE A 355 -4.62 -6.16 15.68
C ILE A 355 -6.12 -6.11 15.98
N ASN A 356 -6.89 -7.07 15.47
CA ASN A 356 -8.34 -7.15 15.71
C ASN A 356 -8.65 -7.41 17.19
N ASP A 357 -7.89 -8.29 17.85
CA ASP A 357 -8.00 -8.53 19.30
C ASP A 357 -7.75 -7.24 20.07
N ARG A 358 -6.73 -6.47 19.68
CA ARG A 358 -6.46 -5.17 20.33
C ARG A 358 -7.57 -4.15 20.14
N ILE A 359 -8.17 -4.10 18.95
CA ILE A 359 -9.32 -3.25 18.67
C ILE A 359 -10.52 -3.69 19.53
N LYS A 360 -10.77 -4.99 19.63
CA LYS A 360 -11.84 -5.56 20.43
C LYS A 360 -11.67 -5.23 21.92
N ASP A 361 -10.48 -5.41 22.47
CA ASP A 361 -10.18 -5.06 23.86
C ASP A 361 -10.43 -3.57 24.12
N ARG A 362 -10.02 -2.71 23.17
CA ARG A 362 -10.24 -1.26 23.27
C ARG A 362 -11.71 -0.87 23.21
N LEU A 363 -12.49 -1.51 22.34
CA LEU A 363 -13.94 -1.34 22.27
C LEU A 363 -14.59 -1.79 23.58
N GLN A 364 -14.25 -2.98 24.10
CA GLN A 364 -14.78 -3.49 25.36
C GLN A 364 -14.49 -2.55 26.54
N SER A 365 -13.27 -2.01 26.62
CA SER A 365 -12.90 -1.00 27.62
C SER A 365 -13.73 0.28 27.47
N CYS A 366 -13.91 0.79 26.24
CA CYS A 366 -14.73 1.98 26.01
C CYS A 366 -16.20 1.76 26.42
N TYR A 367 -16.79 0.61 26.07
CA TYR A 367 -18.16 0.26 26.46
C TYR A 367 -18.33 -0.06 27.96
N LYS A 368 -17.24 -0.11 28.73
CA LYS A 368 -17.29 -0.06 30.21
C LYS A 368 -17.26 1.37 30.77
N GLY A 369 -17.11 2.38 29.90
CA GLY A 369 -16.97 3.79 30.28
C GLY A 369 -15.53 4.20 30.61
N GLU A 370 -14.53 3.43 30.18
CA GLU A 370 -13.13 3.71 30.50
C GLU A 370 -12.47 4.63 29.46
N GLY A 371 -11.87 5.73 29.94
CA GLY A 371 -11.09 6.67 29.12
C GLY A 371 -11.95 7.56 28.21
N THR A 372 -11.33 8.05 27.14
CA THR A 372 -11.95 8.95 26.14
C THR A 372 -11.90 8.29 24.76
N LEU A 373 -12.36 8.92 23.69
CA LEU A 373 -12.31 8.32 22.35
C LEU A 373 -10.91 8.39 21.68
N ASP A 374 -9.93 9.09 22.27
CA ASP A 374 -8.52 9.11 21.81
C ASP A 374 -8.29 9.43 20.31
N LEU A 375 -9.10 10.30 19.71
CA LEU A 375 -9.05 10.62 18.27
C LEU A 375 -8.84 12.13 18.00
N ALA A 376 -7.70 12.64 18.45
CA ALA A 376 -7.40 14.08 18.54
C ALA A 376 -7.57 14.89 17.25
N TRP A 377 -7.33 14.31 16.07
CA TRP A 377 -7.44 15.04 14.81
C TRP A 377 -8.88 15.20 14.33
N LEU A 378 -9.78 14.31 14.74
CA LEU A 378 -11.19 14.33 14.35
C LEU A 378 -12.06 14.98 15.43
N LYS A 379 -11.63 14.88 16.69
CA LYS A 379 -12.33 15.45 17.85
C LYS A 379 -11.39 16.44 18.53
N VAL A 380 -11.70 17.73 18.41
CA VAL A 380 -10.94 18.83 19.03
C VAL A 380 -11.00 18.75 20.56
N LYS A 381 -12.03 18.11 21.11
CA LYS A 381 -12.19 17.85 22.54
C LYS A 381 -12.24 16.35 22.80
N ASP A 382 -11.62 15.93 23.89
CA ASP A 382 -11.70 14.56 24.36
C ASP A 382 -13.14 14.25 24.80
N ILE A 383 -13.76 13.29 24.12
CA ILE A 383 -15.11 12.81 24.44
C ILE A 383 -14.95 11.57 25.33
N PRO A 384 -15.55 11.53 26.53
CA PRO A 384 -15.46 10.35 27.40
C PRO A 384 -16.21 9.16 26.79
N CYS A 385 -15.67 7.96 27.01
CA CYS A 385 -16.35 6.72 26.66
C CYS A 385 -17.62 6.55 27.51
N SER A 386 -18.72 6.14 26.87
CA SER A 386 -20.00 5.86 27.52
C SER A 386 -20.16 4.36 27.80
N SER A 387 -20.62 4.02 28.99
CA SER A 387 -20.87 2.62 29.37
C SER A 387 -22.19 2.12 28.78
N ALA A 388 -22.20 0.91 28.24
CA ALA A 388 -23.41 0.21 27.82
C ALA A 388 -23.28 -1.31 27.98
N LEU A 389 -24.38 -1.97 28.34
CA LEU A 389 -24.43 -3.43 28.49
C LEU A 389 -24.52 -4.09 27.11
N LEU A 390 -23.37 -4.45 26.54
CA LEU A 390 -23.27 -5.06 25.22
C LEU A 390 -22.16 -6.13 25.19
N THR A 391 -22.38 -7.19 24.40
CA THR A 391 -21.31 -8.14 24.09
C THR A 391 -20.60 -7.71 22.81
N ILE A 392 -19.33 -7.34 22.93
CA ILE A 392 -18.48 -6.99 21.79
C ILE A 392 -17.81 -8.26 21.25
N ASP A 393 -18.22 -8.68 20.07
CA ASP A 393 -17.62 -9.79 19.32
C ASP A 393 -16.63 -9.31 18.25
N ASP A 394 -16.07 -10.25 17.49
CA ASP A 394 -15.05 -9.97 16.47
C ASP A 394 -15.62 -9.26 15.22
N ASN A 395 -16.96 -9.29 15.05
CA ASN A 395 -17.68 -8.73 13.92
C ASN A 395 -18.43 -7.43 14.26
N PHE A 396 -18.27 -6.92 15.49
CA PHE A 396 -18.95 -5.72 15.95
C PHE A 396 -18.63 -4.50 15.06
N CYS A 397 -19.68 -3.86 14.53
CA CYS A 397 -19.59 -2.75 13.57
C CYS A 397 -19.91 -1.38 14.16
N GLY A 398 -19.78 -1.21 15.48
CA GLY A 398 -20.03 0.06 16.13
C GLY A 398 -21.52 0.36 16.35
N LEU A 399 -21.76 1.39 17.15
CA LEU A 399 -23.04 2.04 17.35
C LEU A 399 -22.85 3.55 17.13
N ASP A 400 -23.94 4.32 17.17
CA ASP A 400 -23.90 5.78 17.14
C ASP A 400 -23.14 6.39 18.33
N MET A 401 -23.11 5.70 19.47
CA MET A 401 -22.25 6.03 20.62
C MET A 401 -20.84 5.45 20.49
N ASN A 402 -19.89 6.08 21.18
CA ASN A 402 -18.49 5.66 21.24
C ASN A 402 -17.78 5.55 19.88
N ALA A 403 -18.23 6.32 18.89
CA ALA A 403 -17.68 6.36 17.54
C ALA A 403 -17.43 7.81 17.07
N PRO A 404 -16.46 8.03 16.17
CA PRO A 404 -15.33 7.14 15.83
C PRO A 404 -14.33 6.96 17.00
N LEU A 405 -13.55 5.88 16.99
CA LEU A 405 -12.68 5.50 18.11
C LEU A 405 -11.18 5.48 17.75
N GLY A 406 -10.33 5.96 18.64
CA GLY A 406 -8.89 5.83 18.58
C GLY A 406 -8.34 4.80 19.57
N VAL A 407 -7.19 4.23 19.25
CA VAL A 407 -6.39 3.43 20.18
C VAL A 407 -5.11 4.18 20.51
N SER A 408 -4.86 4.43 21.79
CA SER A 408 -3.63 5.15 22.21
C SER A 408 -2.38 4.26 22.22
N GLU A 409 -2.55 2.96 22.52
CA GLU A 409 -1.41 2.05 22.58
C GLU A 409 -0.93 1.63 21.18
N LEU A 410 0.38 1.72 20.98
CA LEU A 410 1.05 1.24 19.78
C LEU A 410 1.00 -0.28 19.67
N VAL A 411 0.44 -0.78 18.58
CA VAL A 411 0.62 -2.19 18.19
C VAL A 411 2.00 -2.35 17.56
N ARG A 412 2.84 -3.18 18.20
CA ARG A 412 4.21 -3.46 17.75
C ARG A 412 4.24 -4.69 16.84
N GLY A 413 4.69 -4.49 15.61
CA GLY A 413 4.99 -5.56 14.67
C GLY A 413 6.31 -6.26 15.00
N ILE A 414 6.46 -7.50 14.54
CA ILE A 414 7.67 -8.29 14.74
C ILE A 414 8.67 -7.94 13.62
N PRO A 415 9.88 -7.44 13.93
CA PRO A 415 10.87 -7.13 12.90
C PRO A 415 11.46 -8.40 12.29
N LEU A 416 11.41 -8.51 10.97
CA LEU A 416 11.92 -9.66 10.21
C LEU A 416 13.26 -9.40 9.54
N PHE A 417 13.47 -8.19 9.04
CA PHE A 417 14.68 -7.79 8.31
C PHE A 417 14.89 -6.29 8.44
N SER A 418 16.14 -5.83 8.51
CA SER A 418 16.49 -4.40 8.55
C SER A 418 17.60 -4.11 7.55
N GLU A 419 17.58 -2.91 6.99
CA GLU A 419 18.57 -2.40 6.03
C GLU A 419 18.95 -0.98 6.44
N GLU A 420 20.24 -0.73 6.56
CA GLU A 420 20.77 0.54 7.08
C GLU A 420 21.16 1.52 5.97
N SER A 421 21.55 1.00 4.80
CA SER A 421 22.26 1.78 3.77
C SER A 421 21.43 2.08 2.52
N ASP A 422 20.39 1.28 2.26
CA ASP A 422 19.61 1.35 1.03
C ASP A 422 18.13 1.16 1.35
N ARG A 423 17.43 2.27 1.61
CA ARG A 423 16.06 2.27 2.12
C ARG A 423 15.15 1.33 1.34
N MET A 424 14.46 0.44 2.05
CA MET A 424 13.39 -0.37 1.48
C MET A 424 12.20 0.53 1.13
N THR A 425 11.62 0.36 -0.06
CA THR A 425 10.56 1.23 -0.59
C THR A 425 9.29 0.49 -0.98
N SER A 426 9.35 -0.82 -1.23
CA SER A 426 8.20 -1.65 -1.55
C SER A 426 8.38 -3.04 -0.95
N VAL A 427 7.28 -3.73 -0.69
CA VAL A 427 7.27 -5.12 -0.27
C VAL A 427 6.12 -5.84 -0.96
N ILE A 428 6.37 -7.10 -1.30
CA ILE A 428 5.32 -8.05 -1.63
C ILE A 428 5.74 -9.43 -1.12
N ALA A 429 4.78 -10.25 -0.72
CA ALA A 429 5.07 -11.55 -0.16
C ALA A 429 4.05 -12.60 -0.59
N TYR A 430 4.50 -13.84 -0.72
CA TYR A 430 3.63 -14.99 -1.00
C TYR A 430 4.24 -16.26 -0.41
N VAL A 431 3.45 -17.34 -0.45
CA VAL A 431 3.84 -18.64 0.07
C VAL A 431 4.31 -19.55 -1.05
N TYR A 432 5.57 -20.01 -0.98
CA TYR A 432 6.12 -21.02 -1.87
C TYR A 432 6.55 -22.25 -1.07
N LYS A 433 5.96 -23.41 -1.36
CA LYS A 433 6.26 -24.68 -0.66
C LYS A 433 6.35 -24.48 0.86
N ASN A 434 5.28 -23.92 1.45
CA ASN A 434 5.14 -23.60 2.88
C ASN A 434 6.09 -22.53 3.46
N HIS A 435 6.98 -21.96 2.66
CA HIS A 435 7.83 -20.86 3.06
C HIS A 435 7.21 -19.52 2.67
N SER A 436 7.29 -18.53 3.55
CA SER A 436 7.01 -17.14 3.17
C SER A 436 8.23 -16.54 2.49
N LEU A 437 8.04 -16.04 1.29
CA LEU A 437 9.03 -15.32 0.50
C LEU A 437 8.60 -13.87 0.36
N ALA A 438 9.47 -12.94 0.76
CA ALA A 438 9.26 -11.51 0.57
C ALA A 438 10.23 -10.96 -0.48
N PHE A 439 9.69 -10.08 -1.32
CA PHE A 439 10.39 -9.38 -2.38
C PHE A 439 10.33 -7.90 -2.04
N ILE A 440 11.50 -7.31 -1.85
CA ILE A 440 11.64 -5.97 -1.29
C ILE A 440 12.41 -5.08 -2.26
N GLY A 441 11.75 -4.05 -2.78
CA GLY A 441 12.38 -3.02 -3.60
C GLY A 441 13.14 -2.02 -2.73
N THR A 442 14.25 -1.50 -3.23
CA THR A 442 15.09 -0.53 -2.50
C THR A 442 15.24 0.80 -3.24
N ARG A 443 15.72 1.82 -2.52
CA ARG A 443 16.00 3.16 -3.06
C ARG A 443 17.00 3.13 -4.21
N SER A 444 17.97 2.23 -4.19
CA SER A 444 18.95 2.08 -5.27
C SER A 444 18.43 1.32 -6.49
N GLY A 445 17.15 0.90 -6.50
CA GLY A 445 16.55 0.13 -7.60
C GLY A 445 16.86 -1.37 -7.54
N LYS A 446 17.30 -1.90 -6.39
CA LYS A 446 17.56 -3.33 -6.21
C LYS A 446 16.32 -4.04 -5.70
N LEU A 447 16.27 -5.35 -5.95
CA LEU A 447 15.26 -6.27 -5.41
C LEU A 447 15.91 -7.28 -4.49
N LYS A 448 15.54 -7.28 -3.21
CA LYS A 448 15.95 -8.31 -2.25
C LYS A 448 14.90 -9.41 -2.24
N LYS A 449 15.34 -10.66 -2.36
CA LYS A 449 14.50 -11.86 -2.17
C LYS A 449 14.86 -12.46 -0.82
N VAL A 450 13.91 -12.45 0.11
CA VAL A 450 14.14 -12.83 1.50
C VAL A 450 13.20 -13.96 1.87
N ARG A 451 13.75 -15.07 2.34
CA ARG A 451 12.95 -16.15 2.95
C ARG A 451 12.72 -15.79 4.41
N LEU A 452 11.47 -15.64 4.81
CA LEU A 452 11.09 -15.18 6.13
C LEU A 452 10.98 -16.35 7.10
N SER A 453 11.68 -16.26 8.22
CA SER A 453 11.64 -17.22 9.32
C SER A 453 12.05 -16.52 10.61
N LEU A 454 11.39 -16.87 11.71
CA LEU A 454 11.83 -16.50 13.06
C LEU A 454 12.78 -17.60 13.57
N SER A 455 13.81 -17.24 14.34
CA SER A 455 14.65 -18.23 15.03
C SER A 455 14.17 -18.44 16.47
N LYS A 456 14.38 -19.65 17.01
CA LYS A 456 13.93 -20.07 18.35
C LYS A 456 14.55 -19.29 19.52
N HIS A 457 15.54 -18.42 19.28
CA HIS A 457 16.21 -17.61 20.31
C HIS A 457 15.78 -16.13 20.32
N GLY A 458 14.62 -15.79 19.76
CA GLY A 458 14.15 -14.39 19.68
C GLY A 458 14.96 -13.48 18.76
N THR A 459 16.04 -13.99 18.16
CA THR A 459 16.84 -13.31 17.14
C THR A 459 16.36 -13.73 15.75
N CYS A 460 15.90 -12.73 14.98
CA CYS A 460 15.36 -12.91 13.65
C CYS A 460 16.49 -13.03 12.62
N LEU A 461 16.58 -14.16 11.92
CA LEU A 461 17.52 -14.39 10.82
C LEU A 461 16.77 -14.22 9.49
N GLY A 462 16.64 -12.97 9.04
CA GLY A 462 16.37 -12.67 7.64
C GLY A 462 17.58 -13.10 6.79
N LEU A 463 17.65 -14.38 6.43
CA LEU A 463 18.69 -14.88 5.54
C LEU A 463 18.38 -14.40 4.12
N ALA A 464 18.95 -13.24 3.74
CA ALA A 464 19.08 -12.83 2.35
C ALA A 464 20.10 -13.75 1.64
N ARG A 465 19.73 -15.02 1.42
CA ARG A 465 20.50 -15.91 0.54
C ARG A 465 19.99 -15.73 -0.88
N ARG A 466 20.90 -15.82 -1.86
CA ARG A 466 20.52 -16.03 -3.26
C ARG A 466 19.85 -17.40 -3.38
N PHE A 467 18.54 -17.43 -3.22
CA PHE A 467 17.75 -18.60 -3.52
C PHE A 467 17.31 -18.52 -4.99
N HIS A 468 17.70 -19.52 -5.77
CA HIS A 468 17.13 -19.74 -7.10
C HIS A 468 15.80 -20.48 -6.94
N TYR A 469 14.71 -19.73 -6.82
CA TYR A 469 13.38 -20.30 -7.01
C TYR A 469 13.14 -20.41 -8.51
N LYS A 470 12.80 -21.62 -8.97
CA LYS A 470 12.25 -21.81 -10.31
C LYS A 470 10.84 -21.21 -10.28
N GLU A 471 10.60 -20.34 -11.26
CA GLU A 471 9.29 -19.80 -11.65
C GLU A 471 8.85 -18.56 -10.84
N GLU A 472 8.26 -17.57 -11.55
CA GLU A 472 7.54 -16.36 -11.08
C GLU A 472 8.11 -14.99 -11.48
N PHE A 473 7.18 -14.02 -11.55
CA PHE A 473 7.31 -12.69 -12.12
C PHE A 473 7.31 -11.60 -11.04
N CYS A 474 8.36 -10.78 -10.97
CA CYS A 474 8.39 -9.58 -10.12
C CYS A 474 8.65 -8.34 -10.97
N PHE A 475 7.80 -7.33 -10.83
CA PHE A 475 7.93 -6.05 -11.52
C PHE A 475 8.73 -5.05 -10.66
N LEU A 476 9.84 -4.55 -11.20
CA LEU A 476 10.68 -3.51 -10.58
C LEU A 476 10.52 -2.21 -11.35
N SER A 477 10.17 -1.13 -10.65
CA SER A 477 10.36 0.23 -11.16
C SER A 477 11.71 0.75 -10.68
N ASP A 478 12.62 1.06 -11.60
CA ASP A 478 13.98 1.53 -11.27
C ASP A 478 13.91 2.97 -10.72
N LYS A 479 14.29 3.18 -9.45
CA LYS A 479 14.24 4.51 -8.83
C LYS A 479 15.27 5.49 -9.42
N SER A 480 16.33 5.00 -10.07
CA SER A 480 17.27 5.85 -10.81
C SER A 480 16.69 6.31 -12.15
N ARG A 481 15.66 5.62 -12.66
CA ARG A 481 14.98 5.90 -13.92
C ARG A 481 13.47 5.64 -13.75
N LYS A 482 12.74 6.63 -13.20
CA LYS A 482 11.26 6.72 -12.91
C LYS A 482 10.29 6.39 -14.08
N LYS A 483 10.78 5.67 -15.08
CA LYS A 483 10.36 5.60 -16.48
C LYS A 483 10.58 4.19 -17.04
N THR A 484 11.05 3.25 -16.22
CA THR A 484 11.40 1.89 -16.64
C THR A 484 10.74 0.89 -15.71
N LEU A 485 9.95 0.00 -16.31
CA LEU A 485 9.38 -1.18 -15.66
C LEU A 485 10.19 -2.39 -16.12
N ARG A 486 10.77 -3.16 -15.18
CA ARG A 486 11.50 -4.39 -15.49
C ARG A 486 10.77 -5.59 -14.92
N LEU A 487 10.64 -6.63 -15.72
CA LEU A 487 10.06 -7.90 -15.30
C LEU A 487 11.16 -8.93 -15.10
N ALA A 488 11.30 -9.40 -13.87
CA ALA A 488 12.12 -10.57 -13.57
C ALA A 488 11.37 -11.85 -13.93
N VAL A 489 11.58 -12.39 -15.14
CA VAL A 489 10.96 -13.66 -15.58
C VAL A 489 11.77 -14.86 -15.07
N TYR A 490 11.17 -15.70 -14.25
CA TYR A 490 11.62 -17.08 -14.09
C TYR A 490 10.69 -18.00 -14.91
N SER A 491 11.23 -18.52 -16.03
CA SER A 491 10.55 -19.41 -16.98
C SER A 491 10.00 -20.68 -16.33
N GLY A 492 8.73 -20.98 -16.66
CA GLY A 492 7.98 -22.20 -16.34
C GLY A 492 6.70 -21.86 -15.55
N MET A 493 5.52 -22.29 -16.01
CA MET A 493 4.20 -22.14 -15.36
C MET A 493 3.77 -20.74 -14.83
N VAL A 494 2.84 -20.12 -15.56
CA VAL A 494 2.06 -18.94 -15.12
C VAL A 494 1.07 -19.37 -14.05
N LYS A 495 1.41 -19.20 -12.76
CA LYS A 495 0.41 -19.27 -11.68
C LYS A 495 0.48 -18.13 -10.66
N SER A 496 1.49 -17.24 -10.72
CA SER A 496 1.53 -16.05 -9.86
C SER A 496 2.36 -14.94 -10.51
N MET A 497 1.69 -13.83 -10.86
CA MET A 497 2.33 -12.58 -11.28
C MET A 497 2.17 -11.55 -10.18
N VAL A 498 3.28 -10.94 -9.77
CA VAL A 498 3.37 -10.23 -8.50
C VAL A 498 4.06 -8.88 -8.74
N ALA A 499 3.33 -7.78 -8.55
CA ALA A 499 3.86 -6.43 -8.77
C ALA A 499 4.58 -5.88 -7.53
N CYS A 500 5.92 -5.74 -7.58
CA CYS A 500 6.72 -5.16 -6.49
C CYS A 500 6.80 -3.63 -6.60
N VAL A 501 5.68 -2.95 -6.80
CA VAL A 501 5.73 -1.54 -7.17
C VAL A 501 4.98 -0.68 -6.16
N ASN A 502 5.74 0.07 -5.35
CA ASN A 502 5.23 1.28 -4.71
C ASN A 502 5.89 2.49 -5.42
N VAL A 503 5.23 3.00 -6.47
CA VAL A 503 5.72 4.17 -7.22
C VAL A 503 5.35 5.49 -6.54
N SER A 504 4.63 5.44 -5.43
CA SER A 504 3.76 6.53 -5.06
C SER A 504 4.39 7.49 -4.03
N ASN A 505 5.46 7.05 -3.34
CA ASN A 505 6.19 7.82 -2.33
C ASN A 505 7.27 8.79 -2.90
N TRP A 506 6.98 9.46 -4.02
CA TRP A 506 8.00 10.04 -4.91
C TRP A 506 7.89 11.57 -5.10
N GLU A 507 8.32 12.38 -4.13
CA GLU A 507 8.44 13.84 -4.31
C GLU A 507 9.87 14.39 -4.23
N LYS A 508 10.20 15.17 -5.28
CA LYS A 508 11.24 16.20 -5.50
C LYS A 508 12.66 16.03 -4.92
N ILE A 509 13.58 15.63 -5.81
CA ILE A 509 14.94 16.20 -5.89
C ILE A 509 15.04 16.88 -7.26
N THR A 510 14.84 18.19 -7.29
CA THR A 510 15.25 19.06 -8.40
C THR A 510 16.03 20.21 -7.78
N ARG A 511 17.35 20.19 -8.06
CA ARG A 511 18.37 21.24 -7.96
C ARG A 511 17.99 22.56 -7.26
N ALA A 512 18.64 22.82 -6.13
CA ALA A 512 19.70 23.83 -6.04
C ALA A 512 20.80 23.26 -5.15
#